data_AF-A0A1W1UJG2-F1
#
_entry.id   AF-A0A1W1UJG2-F1
#
_cell.length_a   1.000
_cell.length_b   1.000
_cell.length_c   1.000
_cell.angle_alpha   90.00
_cell.angle_beta   90.00
_cell.angle_gamma   90.00
#
_symmetry.space_group_name_H-M   'P 1'
#
loop_
_entity.id
_entity.type
_entity.pdbx_description
1 polymer ?
#
loop_
_entity_poly.entity_id
_entity_poly.type
_entity_poly.pdbx_seq_one_letter_code
_entity_poly.pdbx_strand_id
1 'polypeptide(L)'
;MRKPTILLPLFLASLALGSAHAVQPKAQQLATFKVAALARVNVSDVAFRAADLQPETVTIAGDYLYKRDLQAKAYDLDAFLKARIPNVEELAAEGAQIMFWCIDGYAPMARLSDVLGKGGLIAVADAQAPADVRWPDAPYKDTVLKADAIGNYVVWRTAQFPAKPQPWGLETIYILPKDASIKK
;
A
#
# COMPACT_ATOMS: atom_id res chain seq x y z
N MET A 1 80.18 -12.74 24.39
CA MET A 1 78.81 -12.19 24.31
C MET A 1 78.02 -13.00 23.29
N ARG A 2 77.14 -13.90 23.73
CA ARG A 2 76.21 -14.68 22.87
C ARG A 2 74.80 -14.39 23.38
N LYS A 3 73.94 -13.81 22.53
CA LYS A 3 72.50 -13.60 22.81
C LYS A 3 71.72 -14.76 22.19
N PRO A 4 70.73 -15.35 22.86
CA PRO A 4 69.76 -16.22 22.21
C PRO A 4 68.57 -15.40 21.69
N THR A 5 68.23 -15.65 20.43
CA THR A 5 67.09 -15.12 19.69
C THR A 5 65.81 -15.83 20.13
N ILE A 6 64.81 -15.08 20.59
CA ILE A 6 63.46 -15.59 20.89
C ILE A 6 62.61 -15.40 19.64
N LEU A 7 62.13 -16.50 19.06
CA LEU A 7 61.15 -16.54 17.97
C LEU A 7 59.73 -16.52 18.56
N LEU A 8 58.96 -15.48 18.24
CA LEU A 8 57.52 -15.38 18.51
C LEU A 8 56.74 -15.99 17.33
N PRO A 9 55.76 -16.89 17.52
CA PRO A 9 54.83 -17.25 16.46
C PRO A 9 53.66 -16.26 16.43
N LEU A 10 53.51 -15.54 15.32
CA LEU A 10 52.29 -14.82 14.97
C LEU A 10 51.22 -15.85 14.57
N PHE A 11 50.22 -16.06 15.42
CA PHE A 11 48.98 -16.70 15.00
C PHE A 11 48.06 -15.63 14.37
N LEU A 12 47.97 -15.64 13.04
CA LEU A 12 46.91 -14.95 12.31
C LEU A 12 45.59 -15.71 12.54
N ALA A 13 44.69 -15.14 13.34
CA ALA A 13 43.31 -15.58 13.44
C ALA A 13 42.49 -14.95 12.30
N SER A 14 42.27 -15.71 11.24
CA SER A 14 41.30 -15.41 10.19
C SER A 14 39.88 -15.66 10.72
N LEU A 15 39.26 -14.64 11.32
CA LEU A 15 37.83 -14.67 11.61
C LEU A 15 37.05 -14.18 10.38
N ALA A 16 36.41 -15.14 9.73
CA ALA A 16 35.44 -14.93 8.68
C ALA A 16 34.37 -13.93 9.15
N LEU A 17 34.31 -12.77 8.47
CA LEU A 17 33.15 -11.89 8.50
C LEU A 17 32.01 -12.61 7.77
N GLY A 18 31.30 -13.48 8.49
CA GLY A 18 29.98 -13.91 8.08
C GLY A 18 29.08 -12.67 8.06
N SER A 19 28.80 -12.15 6.86
CA SER A 19 27.81 -11.09 6.66
C SER A 19 26.43 -11.63 7.00
N ALA A 20 26.11 -11.68 8.30
CA ALA A 20 24.75 -11.81 8.78
C ALA A 20 24.00 -10.56 8.28
N HIS A 21 23.35 -10.68 7.13
CA HIS A 21 22.36 -9.70 6.69
C HIS A 21 21.21 -9.78 7.69
N ALA A 22 21.28 -8.98 8.75
CA ALA A 22 20.20 -8.83 9.70
C ALA A 22 18.94 -8.49 8.90
N VAL A 23 17.93 -9.35 9.00
CA VAL A 23 16.63 -9.11 8.39
C VAL A 23 16.10 -7.83 9.02
N GLN A 24 16.03 -6.74 8.22
CA GLN A 24 15.53 -5.47 8.71
C GLN A 24 14.08 -5.63 9.18
N PRO A 25 13.70 -5.03 10.31
CA PRO A 25 12.32 -5.00 10.77
C PRO A 25 11.39 -4.45 9.69
N LYS A 26 10.17 -4.99 9.57
CA LYS A 26 9.15 -4.56 8.60
C LYS A 26 8.95 -3.04 8.57
N ALA A 27 8.94 -2.38 9.74
CA ALA A 27 8.80 -0.93 9.83
C ALA A 27 9.96 -0.18 9.15
N GLN A 28 11.18 -0.70 9.25
CA GLN A 28 12.36 -0.12 8.62
C GLN A 28 12.35 -0.35 7.11
N GLN A 29 11.94 -1.54 6.65
CA GLN A 29 11.74 -1.82 5.21
C GLN A 29 10.69 -0.87 4.60
N LEU A 30 9.57 -0.68 5.29
CA LEU A 30 8.52 0.26 4.88
C LEU A 30 9.03 1.70 4.84
N ALA A 31 9.84 2.12 5.82
CA ALA A 31 10.47 3.43 5.82
C ALA A 31 11.42 3.61 4.62
N THR A 32 12.22 2.60 4.30
CA THR A 32 13.10 2.61 3.12
C THR A 32 12.29 2.72 1.82
N PHE A 33 11.19 2.00 1.67
CA PHE A 33 10.33 2.13 0.49
C PHE A 33 9.69 3.51 0.34
N LYS A 34 9.30 4.15 1.45
CA LYS A 34 8.78 5.52 1.41
C LYS A 34 9.80 6.51 0.84
N VAL A 35 11.10 6.24 1.02
CA VAL A 35 12.20 7.05 0.48
C VAL A 35 12.54 6.67 -0.96
N ALA A 36 12.39 5.40 -1.34
CA ALA A 36 12.74 4.88 -2.67
C ALA A 36 11.57 4.87 -3.68
N ALA A 37 10.42 5.44 -3.34
CA ALA A 37 9.25 5.41 -4.20
C ALA A 37 9.49 6.20 -5.50
N LEU A 38 9.11 5.59 -6.63
CA LEU A 38 9.12 6.21 -7.96
C LEU A 38 8.06 7.32 -8.07
N ALA A 39 6.94 7.13 -7.37
CA ALA A 39 5.91 8.16 -7.21
C ALA A 39 5.15 7.98 -5.89
N ARG A 40 4.55 9.07 -5.40
CA ARG A 40 3.72 9.08 -4.20
C ARG A 40 2.55 10.02 -4.40
N VAL A 41 1.34 9.58 -4.05
CA VAL A 41 0.13 10.41 -4.07
C VAL A 41 -0.66 10.22 -2.78
N ASN A 42 -1.04 11.33 -2.14
CA ASN A 42 -1.94 11.30 -0.99
C ASN A 42 -3.38 11.21 -1.50
N VAL A 43 -4.21 10.42 -0.81
CA VAL A 43 -5.61 10.19 -1.15
C VAL A 43 -6.48 11.05 -0.25
N SER A 44 -7.11 12.08 -0.84
CA SER A 44 -7.93 13.04 -0.11
C SER A 44 -8.90 13.75 -1.04
N ASP A 45 -9.94 14.38 -0.47
CA ASP A 45 -10.90 15.19 -1.21
C ASP A 45 -10.23 16.32 -2.02
N VAL A 46 -9.15 16.89 -1.48
CA VAL A 46 -8.35 17.90 -2.19
C VAL A 46 -7.65 17.29 -3.40
N ALA A 47 -7.10 16.08 -3.26
CA ALA A 47 -6.42 15.39 -4.36
C ALA A 47 -7.40 14.98 -5.46
N PHE A 48 -8.61 14.55 -5.12
CA PHE A 48 -9.66 14.22 -6.11
C PHE A 48 -10.09 15.46 -6.90
N ARG A 49 -10.31 16.60 -6.22
CA ARG A 49 -10.63 17.87 -6.88
C ARG A 49 -9.48 18.36 -7.77
N ALA A 50 -8.24 18.25 -7.30
CA ALA A 50 -7.07 18.63 -8.10
C ALA A 50 -6.85 17.73 -9.33
N ALA A 51 -7.42 16.53 -9.33
CA ALA A 51 -7.45 15.62 -10.47
C ALA A 51 -8.68 15.81 -11.37
N ASP A 52 -9.54 16.80 -11.08
CA ASP A 52 -10.81 17.06 -11.77
C ASP A 52 -11.71 15.83 -11.91
N LEU A 53 -11.70 14.97 -10.88
CA LEU A 53 -12.50 13.76 -10.88
C LEU A 53 -13.89 14.02 -10.30
N GLN A 54 -14.89 13.44 -10.95
CA GLN A 54 -16.26 13.40 -10.42
C GLN A 54 -16.50 12.05 -9.75
N PRO A 55 -17.09 12.03 -8.55
CA PRO A 55 -17.47 10.78 -7.92
C PRO A 55 -18.70 10.18 -8.59
N GLU A 56 -18.76 8.87 -8.65
CA GLU A 56 -19.93 8.09 -9.06
C GLU A 56 -20.48 7.29 -7.88
N THR A 57 -21.69 6.77 -8.02
CA THR A 57 -22.26 5.80 -7.09
C THR A 57 -22.27 4.42 -7.74
N VAL A 58 -21.65 3.44 -7.08
CA VAL A 58 -21.49 2.08 -7.60
C VAL A 58 -21.94 1.08 -6.55
N THR A 59 -22.62 0.01 -6.98
CA THR A 59 -22.93 -1.14 -6.13
C THR A 59 -21.72 -2.06 -6.03
N ILE A 60 -21.19 -2.25 -4.82
CA ILE A 60 -20.16 -3.25 -4.51
C ILE A 60 -20.88 -4.45 -3.90
N ALA A 61 -21.00 -5.53 -4.67
CA ALA A 61 -21.73 -6.71 -4.25
C ALA A 61 -21.01 -7.43 -3.10
N GLY A 62 -21.76 -7.79 -2.05
CA GLY A 62 -21.25 -8.59 -0.93
C GLY A 62 -19.97 -8.02 -0.29
N ASP A 63 -19.94 -6.71 -0.03
CA ASP A 63 -18.77 -6.03 0.52
C ASP A 63 -18.21 -6.77 1.74
N TYR A 64 -16.87 -6.86 1.79
CA TYR A 64 -16.21 -7.64 2.82
C TYR A 64 -16.38 -7.05 4.21
N LEU A 65 -16.44 -5.73 4.36
CA LEU A 65 -16.53 -5.09 5.66
C LEU A 65 -17.96 -5.12 6.19
N TYR A 66 -18.94 -4.76 5.37
CA TYR A 66 -20.34 -4.65 5.77
C TYR A 66 -21.19 -5.91 5.56
N LYS A 67 -20.67 -6.91 4.85
CA LYS A 67 -21.36 -8.19 4.58
C LYS A 67 -22.72 -8.03 3.86
N ARG A 68 -22.84 -6.99 3.05
CA ARG A 68 -24.01 -6.67 2.22
C ARG A 68 -23.56 -5.97 0.95
N ASP A 69 -24.49 -5.78 0.02
CA ASP A 69 -24.26 -4.87 -1.09
C ASP A 69 -24.10 -3.44 -0.54
N LEU A 70 -23.01 -2.80 -0.96
CA LEU A 70 -22.65 -1.45 -0.55
C LEU A 70 -22.85 -0.49 -1.72
N GLN A 71 -23.64 0.56 -1.52
CA GLN A 71 -23.73 1.66 -2.48
C GLN A 71 -22.58 2.63 -2.20
N ALA A 72 -21.42 2.39 -2.80
CA ALA A 72 -20.25 3.23 -2.57
C ALA A 72 -20.31 4.49 -3.44
N LYS A 73 -20.12 5.66 -2.82
CA LYS A 73 -19.66 6.85 -3.55
C LYS A 73 -18.15 6.69 -3.76
N ALA A 74 -17.70 6.68 -5.00
CA ALA A 74 -16.32 6.32 -5.33
C ALA A 74 -15.75 7.15 -6.49
N TYR A 75 -14.41 7.21 -6.54
CA TYR A 75 -13.65 7.73 -7.67
C TYR A 75 -12.95 6.59 -8.40
N ASP A 76 -12.81 6.72 -9.71
CA ASP A 76 -12.07 5.76 -10.52
C ASP A 76 -10.57 5.79 -10.18
N LEU A 77 -10.02 4.64 -9.77
CA LEU A 77 -8.63 4.53 -9.34
C LEU A 77 -7.67 4.82 -10.51
N ASP A 78 -8.00 4.35 -11.71
CA ASP A 78 -7.13 4.51 -12.87
C ASP A 78 -7.06 5.98 -13.30
N ALA A 79 -8.21 6.66 -13.34
CA ALA A 79 -8.29 8.09 -13.60
C ALA A 79 -7.50 8.90 -12.56
N PHE A 80 -7.63 8.55 -11.27
CA PHE A 80 -6.86 9.18 -10.20
C PHE A 80 -5.35 8.97 -10.36
N LEU A 81 -4.91 7.75 -10.61
CA LEU A 81 -3.49 7.46 -10.80
C LEU A 81 -2.92 8.20 -12.01
N LYS A 82 -3.59 8.19 -13.15
CA LYS A 82 -3.15 8.88 -14.38
C LYS A 82 -3.09 10.40 -14.19
N ALA A 83 -4.06 10.98 -13.50
CA ALA A 83 -4.09 12.42 -13.23
C ALA A 83 -2.99 12.88 -12.25
N ARG A 84 -2.53 11.99 -11.36
CA ARG A 84 -1.56 12.34 -10.32
C ARG A 84 -0.14 11.85 -10.60
N ILE A 85 0.04 10.88 -11.50
CA ILE A 85 1.32 10.25 -11.86
C ILE A 85 1.37 10.16 -13.39
N PRO A 86 1.94 11.19 -14.07
CA PRO A 86 1.85 11.31 -15.53
C PRO A 86 2.39 10.12 -16.34
N ASN A 87 3.38 9.39 -15.82
CA ASN A 87 4.00 8.23 -16.48
C ASN A 87 3.57 6.88 -15.88
N VAL A 88 2.42 6.81 -15.21
CA VAL A 88 1.98 5.59 -14.50
C VAL A 88 1.87 4.35 -15.40
N GLU A 89 1.50 4.52 -16.67
CA GLU A 89 1.39 3.43 -17.64
C GLU A 89 2.76 2.86 -18.04
N GLU A 90 3.76 3.73 -18.22
CA GLU A 90 5.15 3.34 -18.46
C GLU A 90 5.70 2.57 -17.26
N LEU A 91 5.51 3.10 -16.05
CA LEU A 91 5.91 2.42 -14.82
C LEU A 91 5.25 1.04 -14.69
N ALA A 92 3.98 0.91 -15.09
CA ALA A 92 3.29 -0.37 -15.10
C ALA A 92 3.93 -1.37 -16.09
N ALA A 93 4.29 -0.89 -17.28
CA ALA A 93 4.97 -1.69 -18.30
C ALA A 93 6.38 -2.13 -17.88
N GLU A 94 7.10 -1.31 -17.11
CA GLU A 94 8.40 -1.63 -16.52
C GLU A 94 8.33 -2.63 -15.35
N GLY A 95 7.11 -2.98 -14.92
CA GLY A 95 6.87 -3.92 -13.85
C GLY A 95 6.91 -3.29 -12.45
N ALA A 96 6.74 -1.97 -12.34
CA ALA A 96 6.61 -1.30 -11.04
C ALA A 96 5.52 -1.94 -10.18
N GLN A 97 5.65 -1.74 -8.87
CA GLN A 97 4.68 -2.21 -7.89
C GLN A 97 3.86 -1.04 -7.35
N ILE A 98 2.63 -1.33 -6.92
CA ILE A 98 1.77 -0.40 -6.21
C ILE A 98 1.64 -0.84 -4.76
N MET A 99 1.77 0.11 -3.84
CA MET A 99 1.55 -0.09 -2.40
C MET A 99 0.47 0.85 -1.90
N PHE A 100 -0.54 0.30 -1.23
CA PHE A 100 -1.64 1.04 -0.62
C PHE A 100 -1.36 1.25 0.88
N TRP A 101 -0.88 2.42 1.27
CA TRP A 101 -0.57 2.72 2.66
C TRP A 101 -1.82 3.18 3.42
N CYS A 102 -2.20 2.40 4.44
CA CYS A 102 -3.37 2.65 5.26
C CYS A 102 -2.98 3.28 6.63
N ILE A 103 -3.90 4.02 7.23
CA ILE A 103 -3.75 4.70 8.54
C ILE A 103 -3.27 3.76 9.67
N ASP A 104 -3.63 2.47 9.62
CA ASP A 104 -3.29 1.47 10.63
C ASP A 104 -1.93 0.80 10.37
N GLY A 105 -1.21 1.26 9.34
CA GLY A 105 0.06 0.69 8.90
C GLY A 105 -0.08 -0.56 8.03
N TYR A 106 -1.31 -0.97 7.67
CA TYR A 106 -1.53 -1.96 6.63
C TYR A 106 -1.06 -1.41 5.27
N ALA A 107 -0.32 -2.25 4.52
CA ALA A 107 0.37 -1.82 3.31
C ALA A 107 0.41 -2.95 2.26
N PRO A 108 -0.74 -3.38 1.70
CA PRO A 108 -0.73 -4.40 0.66
C PRO A 108 -0.03 -3.89 -0.59
N MET A 109 0.64 -4.82 -1.26
CA MET A 109 1.41 -4.58 -2.47
C MET A 109 0.94 -5.51 -3.59
N ALA A 110 0.96 -5.00 -4.81
CA ALA A 110 0.70 -5.76 -6.03
C ALA A 110 1.58 -5.22 -7.16
N ARG A 111 1.66 -5.96 -8.28
CA ARG A 111 2.20 -5.37 -9.52
C ARG A 111 1.24 -4.29 -9.99
N LEU A 112 1.77 -3.16 -10.45
CA LEU A 112 0.94 -2.06 -10.93
C LEU A 112 0.08 -2.49 -12.14
N SER A 113 0.61 -3.36 -13.01
CA SER A 113 -0.12 -3.92 -14.16
C SER A 113 -1.28 -4.86 -13.79
N ASP A 114 -1.29 -5.39 -12.56
CA ASP A 114 -2.40 -6.21 -12.04
C ASP A 114 -3.51 -5.36 -11.42
N VAL A 115 -3.31 -4.03 -11.33
CA VAL A 115 -4.26 -3.07 -10.75
C VAL A 115 -4.73 -2.06 -11.78
N LEU A 116 -3.80 -1.43 -12.50
CA LEU A 116 -4.09 -0.39 -13.48
C LEU A 116 -4.91 -0.98 -14.65
N GLY A 117 -6.04 -0.35 -14.96
CA GLY A 117 -6.96 -0.81 -16.00
C GLY A 117 -7.87 -1.95 -15.57
N LYS A 118 -7.90 -2.31 -14.28
CA LYS A 118 -8.69 -3.46 -13.75
C LYS A 118 -9.98 -3.04 -13.06
N GLY A 119 -10.41 -1.79 -13.23
CA GLY A 119 -11.68 -1.30 -12.68
C GLY A 119 -11.66 -1.15 -11.16
N GLY A 120 -10.50 -0.77 -10.61
CA GLY A 120 -10.37 -0.39 -9.21
C GLY A 120 -11.07 0.95 -8.94
N LEU A 121 -11.57 1.09 -7.72
CA LEU A 121 -12.29 2.28 -7.25
C LEU A 121 -11.73 2.69 -5.89
N ILE A 122 -11.71 3.99 -5.64
CA ILE A 122 -11.48 4.55 -4.31
C ILE A 122 -12.84 4.98 -3.77
N ALA A 123 -13.46 4.11 -2.98
CA ALA A 123 -14.70 4.40 -2.27
C ALA A 123 -14.41 5.35 -1.11
N VAL A 124 -15.24 6.39 -1.00
CA VAL A 124 -15.06 7.47 -0.03
C VAL A 124 -16.25 7.63 0.90
N ALA A 125 -17.41 7.06 0.59
CA ALA A 125 -18.56 7.05 1.49
C ALA A 125 -19.53 5.94 1.11
N ASP A 126 -20.39 5.55 2.06
CA ASP A 126 -21.62 4.83 1.76
C ASP A 126 -22.70 5.84 1.38
N ALA A 127 -23.15 5.78 0.13
CA ALA A 127 -24.16 6.67 -0.42
C ALA A 127 -25.56 6.46 0.20
N GLN A 128 -25.77 5.36 0.94
CA GLN A 128 -27.00 5.10 1.69
C GLN A 128 -26.87 5.44 3.18
N ALA A 129 -25.72 5.91 3.64
CA ALA A 129 -25.57 6.34 5.02
C ALA A 129 -26.44 7.58 5.32
N PRO A 130 -26.85 7.78 6.59
CA PRO A 130 -27.52 9.01 7.00
C PRO A 130 -26.72 10.26 6.65
N ALA A 131 -27.41 11.41 6.58
CA ALA A 131 -26.75 12.70 6.44
C ALA A 131 -25.64 12.86 7.51
N ASP A 132 -24.52 13.46 7.10
CA ASP A 132 -23.32 13.67 7.91
C ASP A 132 -22.56 12.40 8.35
N VAL A 133 -23.04 11.20 7.98
CA VAL A 133 -22.34 9.93 8.18
C VAL A 133 -21.64 9.54 6.89
N ARG A 134 -20.30 9.60 6.89
CA ARG A 134 -19.50 9.14 5.74
C ARG A 134 -19.53 7.62 5.60
N TRP A 135 -19.32 6.94 6.71
CA TRP A 135 -19.31 5.49 6.82
C TRP A 135 -20.05 5.09 8.11
N PRO A 136 -21.01 4.18 8.04
CA PRO A 136 -21.53 3.53 9.23
C PRO A 136 -20.41 2.76 9.93
N ASP A 137 -20.49 2.66 11.26
CA ASP A 137 -19.61 1.79 12.03
C ASP A 137 -19.66 0.34 11.50
N ALA A 138 -18.50 -0.31 11.44
CA ALA A 138 -18.38 -1.66 10.92
C ALA A 138 -17.73 -2.61 11.93
N PRO A 139 -18.34 -3.76 12.26
CA PRO A 139 -17.69 -4.80 13.02
C PRO A 139 -16.48 -5.36 12.26
N TYR A 140 -15.33 -5.43 12.91
CA TYR A 140 -14.13 -6.01 12.33
C TYR A 140 -13.33 -6.78 13.37
N LYS A 141 -13.25 -8.11 13.20
CA LYS A 141 -12.64 -9.03 14.18
C LYS A 141 -13.28 -8.84 15.56
N ASP A 142 -12.50 -8.43 16.54
CA ASP A 142 -12.84 -8.19 17.94
C ASP A 142 -13.08 -6.70 18.26
N THR A 143 -13.15 -5.84 17.24
CA THR A 143 -13.35 -4.39 17.40
C THR A 143 -14.42 -3.84 16.46
N VAL A 144 -14.72 -2.54 16.61
CA VAL A 144 -15.57 -1.77 15.70
C VAL A 144 -14.74 -0.69 15.04
N LEU A 145 -14.70 -0.71 13.71
CA LEU A 145 -14.11 0.36 12.92
C LEU A 145 -15.10 1.54 12.84
N LYS A 146 -14.62 2.71 13.24
CA LYS A 146 -15.33 4.00 13.10
C LYS A 146 -15.04 4.60 11.73
N ALA A 147 -15.84 5.60 11.34
CA ALA A 147 -15.73 6.21 10.02
C ALA A 147 -14.30 6.66 9.62
N ASP A 148 -13.56 7.28 10.55
CA ASP A 148 -12.18 7.72 10.29
C ASP A 148 -11.22 6.54 10.12
N ALA A 149 -11.49 5.41 10.78
CA ALA A 149 -10.72 4.19 10.65
C ALA A 149 -11.00 3.45 9.32
N ILE A 150 -12.20 3.63 8.77
CA ILE A 150 -12.60 3.09 7.47
C ILE A 150 -12.06 3.98 6.34
N GLY A 151 -12.07 5.31 6.52
CA GLY A 151 -11.38 6.26 5.66
C GLY A 151 -11.70 6.11 4.17
N ASN A 152 -10.67 6.14 3.32
CA ASN A 152 -10.84 5.77 1.90
C ASN A 152 -10.63 4.26 1.74
N TYR A 153 -11.41 3.64 0.85
CA TYR A 153 -11.46 2.19 0.72
C TYR A 153 -11.25 1.77 -0.73
N VAL A 154 -10.25 0.92 -1.01
CA VAL A 154 -10.05 0.39 -2.37
C VAL A 154 -10.94 -0.83 -2.57
N VAL A 155 -11.84 -0.71 -3.55
CA VAL A 155 -12.79 -1.75 -3.96
C VAL A 155 -12.71 -1.95 -5.47
N TRP A 156 -13.33 -3.00 -5.99
CA TRP A 156 -13.35 -3.30 -7.41
C TRP A 156 -14.78 -3.49 -7.89
N ARG A 157 -15.06 -3.07 -9.12
CA ARG A 157 -16.38 -3.27 -9.73
C ARG A 157 -16.75 -4.74 -9.89
N THR A 158 -15.75 -5.59 -10.15
CA THR A 158 -15.95 -7.03 -10.30
C THR A 158 -15.49 -7.74 -9.04
N ALA A 159 -16.26 -8.73 -8.59
CA ALA A 159 -15.90 -9.56 -7.44
C ALA A 159 -14.64 -10.44 -7.67
N GLN A 160 -14.06 -10.40 -8.88
CA GLN A 160 -12.97 -11.26 -9.31
C GLN A 160 -11.58 -10.77 -8.83
N PHE A 161 -11.45 -9.52 -8.37
CA PHE A 161 -10.16 -8.92 -8.00
C PHE A 161 -10.25 -8.06 -6.71
N PRO A 162 -9.21 -8.11 -5.85
CA PRO A 162 -8.47 -9.27 -5.39
C PRO A 162 -9.21 -10.00 -4.25
N ALA A 163 -8.92 -11.29 -4.12
CA ALA A 163 -9.37 -12.13 -3.02
C ALA A 163 -8.65 -11.80 -1.70
N LYS A 164 -8.96 -10.63 -1.12
CA LYS A 164 -8.59 -10.19 0.24
C LYS A 164 -7.08 -9.98 0.49
N PRO A 165 -6.73 -9.10 1.45
CA PRO A 165 -7.59 -8.11 2.12
C PRO A 165 -7.71 -6.82 1.29
N GLN A 166 -8.94 -6.29 1.20
CA GLN A 166 -9.21 -4.99 0.57
C GLN A 166 -8.70 -3.87 1.51
N PRO A 167 -7.88 -2.92 1.03
CA PRO A 167 -7.32 -1.87 1.87
C PRO A 167 -8.33 -0.75 2.15
N TRP A 168 -8.81 -0.66 3.39
CA TRP A 168 -9.52 0.50 3.94
C TRP A 168 -8.55 1.38 4.74
N GLY A 169 -8.98 2.60 5.04
CA GLY A 169 -8.16 3.60 5.70
C GLY A 169 -7.02 4.09 4.80
N LEU A 170 -7.17 4.02 3.48
CA LEU A 170 -6.15 4.42 2.51
C LEU A 170 -5.81 5.91 2.65
N GLU A 171 -4.54 6.20 2.95
CA GLU A 171 -4.01 7.55 3.04
C GLU A 171 -3.12 7.90 1.85
N THR A 172 -2.31 6.96 1.39
CA THR A 172 -1.26 7.23 0.41
C THR A 172 -1.06 6.03 -0.50
N ILE A 173 -0.92 6.30 -1.81
CA ILE A 173 -0.51 5.31 -2.79
C ILE A 173 0.94 5.58 -3.15
N TYR A 174 1.77 4.55 -3.12
CA TYR A 174 3.15 4.60 -3.58
C TYR A 174 3.32 3.72 -4.82
N ILE A 175 4.09 4.22 -5.79
CA ILE A 175 4.63 3.40 -6.88
C ILE A 175 6.08 3.09 -6.55
N LEU A 176 6.42 1.81 -6.54
CA LEU A 176 7.70 1.30 -6.11
C LEU A 176 8.42 0.59 -7.27
N PRO A 177 9.76 0.47 -7.22
CA PRO A 177 10.51 -0.34 -8.18
C PRO A 177 10.02 -1.79 -8.24
N LYS A 178 10.24 -2.44 -9.39
CA LYS A 178 9.79 -3.82 -9.67
C LYS A 178 10.27 -4.87 -8.66
N ASP A 179 11.43 -4.64 -8.06
CA ASP A 179 12.12 -5.50 -7.12
C ASP A 179 11.85 -5.15 -5.64
N ALA A 180 11.00 -4.15 -5.39
CA ALA A 180 10.54 -3.85 -4.05
C ALA A 180 9.88 -5.10 -3.43
N SER A 181 10.35 -5.51 -2.26
CA SER A 181 9.77 -6.64 -1.53
C SER A 181 9.79 -6.39 -0.04
N ILE A 182 8.62 -6.48 0.60
CA ILE A 182 8.55 -6.54 2.07
C ILE A 182 8.78 -8.00 2.45
N LYS A 183 9.90 -8.28 3.13
CA LYS A 183 10.12 -9.61 3.69
C LYS A 183 9.13 -9.79 4.84
N LYS A 184 8.35 -10.87 4.77
CA LYS A 184 7.40 -11.25 5.81
C LYS A 184 8.12 -11.67 7.10
#